data_AF-A0A966GZY1-F1
#
_entry.id   AF-A0A966GZY1-F1
#
_cell.length_a   1.000
_cell.length_b   1.000
_cell.length_c   1.000
_cell.angle_alpha   90.00
_cell.angle_beta   90.00
_cell.angle_gamma   90.00
#
_symmetry.space_group_name_H-M   'P 1'
#
loop_
_entity.id
_entity.type
_entity.pdbx_description
1 polymer ?
#
loop_
_entity_poly.entity_id
_entity_poly.type
_entity_poly.pdbx_seq_one_letter_code
_entity_poly.pdbx_strand_id
1 'polypeptide(L)'
;MKNLDYHRKLIADRYHVIEILDCPIEIALFAADLSSDNVTIENVRNDNRQKDVTMILQVDNLKISPTLLKYQADFMISKAQFIALGALWDKQGCYAVFHDLDTLKFKATDLDDKLRYAVLDKFGWTLELAIPGPASSGWGQITSPVSTLIDKIESRIKNYP
;
A
#
# COMPACT_ATOMS: atom_id res chain seq x y z
N MET A 1 -16.57 22.48 -6.42
CA MET A 1 -16.10 21.24 -5.78
C MET A 1 -16.11 20.16 -6.83
N LYS A 2 -14.96 19.54 -7.07
CA LYS A 2 -14.87 18.43 -8.02
C LYS A 2 -15.28 17.18 -7.26
N ASN A 3 -16.44 16.60 -7.58
CA ASN A 3 -16.78 15.30 -7.02
C ASN A 3 -15.76 14.28 -7.55
N LEU A 4 -15.08 13.59 -6.64
CA LEU A 4 -14.25 12.45 -7.00
C LEU A 4 -15.15 11.36 -7.56
N ASP A 5 -14.73 10.70 -8.63
CA ASP A 5 -15.41 9.52 -9.14
C ASP A 5 -14.98 8.33 -8.29
N TYR A 6 -15.94 7.65 -7.68
CA TYR A 6 -15.71 6.52 -6.80
C TYR A 6 -16.86 5.52 -6.85
N HIS A 7 -16.55 4.26 -6.59
CA HIS A 7 -17.57 3.22 -6.39
C HIS A 7 -17.21 2.31 -5.23
N ARG A 8 -18.26 1.72 -4.65
CA ARG A 8 -18.17 0.81 -3.52
C ARG A 8 -18.53 -0.60 -3.97
N LYS A 9 -17.77 -1.59 -3.52
CA LYS A 9 -18.06 -3.00 -3.76
C LYS A 9 -17.72 -3.86 -2.55
N LEU A 10 -18.11 -5.12 -2.61
CA LEU A 10 -17.71 -6.15 -1.66
C LEU A 10 -16.86 -7.19 -2.39
N ILE A 11 -15.84 -7.69 -1.71
CA ILE A 11 -15.11 -8.89 -2.11
C ILE A 11 -15.50 -10.02 -1.16
N ALA A 12 -15.87 -11.17 -1.73
CA ALA A 12 -16.29 -12.37 -0.98
C ALA A 12 -17.36 -12.08 0.09
N ASP A 13 -18.29 -11.16 -0.21
CA ASP A 13 -19.39 -10.72 0.68
C ASP A 13 -18.95 -10.23 2.07
N ARG A 14 -17.67 -9.90 2.24
CA ARG A 14 -17.08 -9.60 3.55
C ARG A 14 -16.15 -8.40 3.56
N TYR A 15 -15.34 -8.22 2.53
CA TYR A 15 -14.33 -7.17 2.52
C TYR A 15 -14.88 -5.96 1.78
N HIS A 16 -14.89 -4.83 2.46
CA HIS A 16 -15.44 -3.59 1.96
C HIS A 16 -14.39 -2.87 1.14
N VAL A 17 -14.76 -2.48 -0.07
CA VAL A 17 -13.85 -1.81 -1.00
C VAL A 17 -14.45 -0.48 -1.44
N ILE A 18 -13.62 0.55 -1.44
CA ILE A 18 -13.88 1.78 -2.18
C ILE A 18 -12.78 1.96 -3.23
N GLU A 19 -13.19 2.12 -4.48
CA GLU A 19 -12.30 2.41 -5.60
C GLU A 19 -12.50 3.88 -5.98
N ILE A 20 -11.41 4.62 -6.18
CA ILE A 20 -11.44 6.06 -6.44
C ILE A 20 -10.56 6.34 -7.66
N LEU A 21 -11.14 6.93 -8.70
CA LEU A 21 -10.40 7.32 -9.90
C LEU A 21 -9.41 8.43 -9.55
N ASP A 22 -8.15 8.23 -9.90
CA ASP A 22 -7.04 9.16 -9.59
C ASP A 22 -7.05 9.55 -8.09
N CYS A 23 -7.12 8.52 -7.23
CA CYS A 23 -7.24 8.66 -5.78
C CYS A 23 -6.24 9.70 -5.21
N PRO A 24 -6.72 10.81 -4.63
CA PRO A 24 -5.85 11.79 -4.00
C PRO A 24 -5.09 11.17 -2.83
N ILE A 25 -3.81 11.52 -2.68
CA ILE A 25 -2.97 10.99 -1.61
C ILE A 25 -3.55 11.31 -0.23
N GLU A 26 -4.22 12.44 -0.07
CA GLU A 26 -4.85 12.87 1.18
C GLU A 26 -5.96 11.92 1.63
N ILE A 27 -6.66 11.26 0.70
CA ILE A 27 -7.65 10.23 1.02
C ILE A 27 -6.95 8.96 1.51
N ALA A 28 -5.88 8.55 0.84
CA ALA A 28 -5.10 7.37 1.25
C ALA A 28 -4.42 7.57 2.61
N LEU A 29 -3.90 8.78 2.89
CA LEU A 29 -3.32 9.13 4.19
C LEU A 29 -4.36 9.21 5.29
N PHE A 30 -5.56 9.72 4.98
CA PHE A 30 -6.69 9.68 5.91
C PHE A 30 -7.11 8.23 6.22
N ALA A 31 -7.17 7.36 5.22
CA ALA A 31 -7.45 5.94 5.41
C ALA A 31 -6.40 5.28 6.31
N ALA A 32 -5.12 5.55 6.04
CA ALA A 32 -3.99 5.05 6.83
C ALA A 32 -4.09 5.48 8.31
N ASP A 33 -4.46 6.74 8.59
CA ASP A 33 -4.61 7.24 9.96
C ASP A 33 -5.65 6.47 10.79
N LEU A 34 -6.69 5.95 10.14
CA LEU A 34 -7.75 5.15 10.77
C LEU A 34 -7.37 3.68 11.03
N SER A 35 -6.18 3.25 10.62
CA SER A 35 -5.79 1.83 10.57
C SER A 35 -4.70 1.45 11.58
N SER A 36 -4.28 0.19 11.55
CA SER A 36 -3.28 -0.39 12.45
C SER A 36 -1.92 0.29 12.38
N ASP A 37 -1.09 0.08 13.40
CA ASP A 37 0.22 0.73 13.49
C ASP A 37 1.31 0.06 12.65
N ASN A 38 1.21 -1.25 12.35
CA ASN A 38 2.19 -1.92 11.49
C ASN A 38 1.73 -1.86 10.04
N VAL A 39 2.66 -1.54 9.14
CA VAL A 39 2.41 -1.46 7.70
C VAL A 39 3.43 -2.29 6.95
N THR A 40 2.97 -3.25 6.17
CA THR A 40 3.78 -3.93 5.15
C THR A 40 3.60 -3.21 3.83
N ILE A 41 4.70 -2.73 3.24
CA ILE A 41 4.72 -2.12 1.91
C ILE A 41 5.29 -3.13 0.93
N GLU A 42 4.64 -3.27 -0.22
CA GLU A 42 5.10 -4.12 -1.30
C GLU A 42 5.52 -3.30 -2.50
N ASN A 43 6.50 -3.84 -3.21
CA ASN A 43 6.85 -3.44 -4.55
C ASN A 43 7.33 -1.98 -4.70
N VAL A 44 7.95 -1.41 -3.66
CA VAL A 44 8.52 -0.05 -3.72
C VAL A 44 9.70 -0.03 -4.67
N ARG A 45 9.59 0.76 -5.74
CA ARG A 45 10.63 0.90 -6.75
C ARG A 45 11.56 2.06 -6.39
N ASN A 46 12.86 1.86 -6.56
CA ASN A 46 13.79 2.97 -6.63
C ASN A 46 14.20 3.20 -8.09
N ASP A 47 13.67 4.28 -8.68
CA ASP A 47 14.02 4.71 -10.04
C ASP A 47 15.14 5.78 -10.05
N ASN A 48 15.61 6.23 -8.88
CA ASN A 48 16.70 7.19 -8.78
C ASN A 48 18.05 6.52 -9.05
N ARG A 49 18.50 6.60 -10.30
CA ARG A 49 19.84 6.24 -10.78
C ARG A 49 21.03 6.90 -10.05
N GLN A 50 20.77 7.79 -9.08
CA GLN A 50 21.81 8.61 -8.42
C GLN A 50 22.22 8.10 -7.04
N LYS A 51 21.55 7.09 -6.47
CA LYS A 51 21.96 6.49 -5.19
C LYS A 51 22.22 5.00 -5.37
N ASP A 52 23.48 4.69 -5.62
CA ASP A 52 23.99 3.33 -5.69
C ASP A 52 23.76 2.65 -4.34
N VAL A 53 22.78 1.75 -4.28
CA VAL A 53 22.77 0.76 -3.20
C VAL A 53 23.81 -0.28 -3.56
N THR A 54 24.91 -0.25 -2.81
CA THR A 54 25.96 -1.26 -2.93
C THR A 54 25.53 -2.50 -2.17
N MET A 55 25.26 -3.58 -2.89
CA MET A 55 25.16 -4.90 -2.29
C MET A 55 26.59 -5.47 -2.19
N ILE A 56 26.92 -6.12 -1.07
CA ILE A 56 28.19 -6.84 -0.93
C ILE A 56 27.86 -8.33 -0.93
N LEU A 57 28.36 -9.04 -1.94
CA LEU A 57 28.31 -10.50 -2.02
C LEU A 57 29.68 -11.05 -1.62
N GLN A 58 29.67 -11.92 -0.60
CA GLN A 58 30.87 -12.63 -0.18
C GLN A 58 30.70 -14.11 -0.49
N VAL A 59 31.52 -14.63 -1.40
CA VAL A 59 31.56 -16.03 -1.82
C VAL A 59 32.98 -16.54 -1.61
N ASP A 60 33.16 -17.41 -0.61
CA ASP A 60 34.48 -17.82 -0.12
C ASP A 60 35.38 -16.61 0.18
N ASN A 61 36.50 -16.49 -0.55
CA ASN A 61 37.45 -15.38 -0.46
C ASN A 61 37.17 -14.25 -1.46
N LEU A 62 36.12 -14.35 -2.27
CA LEU A 62 35.76 -13.34 -3.25
C LEU A 62 34.73 -12.37 -2.67
N LYS A 63 35.09 -11.08 -2.67
CA LYS A 63 34.17 -9.99 -2.34
C LYS A 63 33.76 -9.28 -3.62
N ILE A 64 32.49 -9.42 -4.00
CA ILE A 64 31.89 -8.72 -5.14
C ILE A 64 31.01 -7.60 -4.57
N SER A 65 31.08 -6.41 -5.13
CA SER A 65 30.24 -5.28 -4.71
C SER A 65 29.43 -4.75 -5.89
N PRO A 66 28.43 -5.50 -6.38
CA PRO A 66 27.61 -5.04 -7.49
C PRO A 66 26.82 -3.79 -7.12
N THR A 67 26.72 -2.88 -8.08
CA THR A 67 25.82 -1.72 -8.02
C THR A 67 24.43 -2.13 -8.49
N LEU A 68 23.41 -1.94 -7.66
CA LEU A 68 22.02 -2.20 -8.06
C LEU A 68 21.49 -1.07 -8.95
N LEU A 69 21.28 -1.34 -10.24
CA LEU A 69 20.75 -0.37 -11.21
C LEU A 69 19.26 -0.07 -11.02
N LYS A 70 18.50 -1.09 -10.62
CA LYS A 70 17.07 -1.04 -10.30
C LYS A 70 16.80 -2.11 -9.27
N TYR A 71 16.00 -1.79 -8.26
CA TYR A 71 15.55 -2.76 -7.29
C TYR A 71 14.15 -2.41 -6.79
N GLN A 72 13.51 -3.43 -6.29
CA GLN A 72 12.20 -3.37 -5.69
C GLN A 72 12.32 -3.94 -4.28
N ALA A 73 11.76 -3.24 -3.31
CA ALA A 73 11.82 -3.65 -1.92
C ALA A 73 10.40 -3.81 -1.36
N ASP A 74 10.23 -4.89 -0.61
CA ASP A 74 9.12 -5.04 0.31
C ASP A 74 9.68 -4.88 1.71
N PHE A 75 8.99 -4.14 2.56
CA PHE A 75 9.48 -3.84 3.90
C PHE A 75 8.35 -3.47 4.85
N MET A 76 8.65 -3.50 6.14
CA MET A 76 7.74 -3.04 7.18
C MET A 76 8.16 -1.68 7.71
N ILE A 77 7.16 -0.84 7.98
CA ILE A 77 7.28 0.45 8.66
C ILE A 77 6.12 0.66 9.61
N SER A 78 6.22 1.66 10.48
CA SER A 78 5.07 2.11 11.28
C SER A 78 4.12 2.97 10.45
N LYS A 79 2.86 3.07 10.87
CA LYS A 79 1.86 4.00 10.31
C LYS A 79 2.38 5.43 10.29
N ALA A 80 3.04 5.87 11.36
CA ALA A 80 3.62 7.21 11.42
C ALA A 80 4.68 7.43 10.32
N GLN A 81 5.54 6.43 10.07
CA GLN A 81 6.51 6.48 8.99
C GLN A 81 5.82 6.44 7.62
N PHE A 82 4.77 5.61 7.46
CA PHE A 82 3.99 5.55 6.22
C PHE A 82 3.39 6.92 5.88
N ILE A 83 2.76 7.58 6.86
CA ILE A 83 2.16 8.91 6.71
C ILE A 83 3.23 9.94 6.36
N ALA A 84 4.38 9.91 7.04
CA ALA A 84 5.51 10.81 6.76
C ALA A 84 6.07 10.64 5.33
N LEU A 85 5.93 9.45 4.74
CA LEU A 85 6.33 9.15 3.36
C LEU A 85 5.23 9.47 2.32
N GLY A 86 4.14 10.15 2.69
CA GLY A 86 3.03 10.47 1.78
C GLY A 86 3.43 11.05 0.42
N ALA A 87 4.39 11.99 0.40
CA ALA A 87 4.89 12.59 -0.85
C ALA A 87 5.60 11.57 -1.77
N LEU A 88 6.20 10.52 -1.20
CA LEU A 88 6.78 9.44 -1.99
C LEU A 88 5.67 8.62 -2.65
N TRP A 89 4.63 8.26 -1.90
CA TRP A 89 3.49 7.49 -2.40
C TRP A 89 2.69 8.26 -3.45
N ASP A 90 2.52 9.57 -3.26
CA ASP A 90 1.90 10.46 -4.25
C ASP A 90 2.67 10.41 -5.59
N LYS A 91 4.00 10.38 -5.53
CA LYS A 91 4.84 10.39 -6.73
C LYS A 91 4.88 9.06 -7.48
N GLN A 92 4.78 7.92 -6.79
CA GLN A 92 5.06 6.60 -7.40
C GLN A 92 3.95 5.56 -7.23
N GLY A 93 2.92 5.87 -6.45
CA GLY A 93 1.94 4.90 -5.98
C GLY A 93 2.46 4.09 -4.79
N CYS A 94 1.60 3.23 -4.25
CA CYS A 94 1.97 2.27 -3.22
C CYS A 94 1.01 1.09 -3.18
N TYR A 95 1.53 -0.07 -2.79
CA TYR A 95 0.71 -1.15 -2.26
C TYR A 95 1.10 -1.35 -0.79
N ALA A 96 0.13 -1.22 0.11
CA ALA A 96 0.36 -1.23 1.55
C ALA A 96 -0.74 -2.02 2.27
N VAL A 97 -0.34 -2.82 3.25
CA VAL A 97 -1.27 -3.54 4.13
C VAL A 97 -0.98 -3.17 5.57
N PHE A 98 -2.00 -2.69 6.28
CA PHE A 98 -1.96 -2.35 7.69
C PHE A 98 -2.50 -3.51 8.51
N HIS A 99 -1.79 -3.91 9.55
CA HIS A 99 -2.10 -5.10 10.32
C HIS A 99 -1.66 -5.01 11.79
N ASP A 100 -2.33 -5.77 12.65
CA ASP A 100 -2.06 -5.76 14.10
C ASP A 100 -1.05 -6.83 14.54
N LEU A 101 -0.87 -7.89 13.75
CA LEU A 101 -0.02 -9.03 14.10
C LEU A 101 1.35 -8.97 13.40
N ASP A 102 2.05 -10.10 13.41
CA ASP A 102 3.39 -10.34 12.86
C ASP A 102 3.59 -9.82 11.43
N THR A 103 4.86 -9.72 11.05
CA THR A 103 5.30 -9.47 9.66
C THR A 103 4.59 -10.38 8.68
N LEU A 104 4.04 -9.80 7.61
CA LEU A 104 3.57 -10.58 6.47
C LEU A 104 4.78 -11.29 5.83
N LYS A 105 4.76 -12.62 5.85
CA LYS A 105 5.83 -13.46 5.27
C LYS A 105 5.54 -13.87 3.82
N PHE A 106 4.67 -13.13 3.16
CA PHE A 106 4.22 -13.36 1.80
C PHE A 106 3.90 -12.00 1.17
N LYS A 107 3.88 -11.96 -0.16
CA LYS A 107 3.35 -10.80 -0.90
C LYS A 107 1.88 -11.01 -1.14
N ALA A 108 1.04 -10.12 -0.65
CA ALA A 108 -0.38 -10.14 -0.93
C ALA A 108 -0.66 -9.97 -2.42
N THR A 109 0.17 -9.20 -3.17
CA THR A 109 0.01 -9.06 -4.62
C THR A 109 0.23 -10.34 -5.42
N ASP A 110 0.87 -11.36 -4.84
CA ASP A 110 1.13 -12.65 -5.51
C ASP A 110 -0.07 -13.62 -5.42
N LEU A 111 -1.08 -13.29 -4.61
CA LEU A 111 -2.25 -14.12 -4.36
C LEU A 111 -3.48 -13.57 -5.09
N ASP A 112 -4.38 -14.46 -5.52
CA ASP A 112 -5.72 -14.04 -5.95
C ASP A 112 -6.52 -13.45 -4.77
N ASP A 113 -7.55 -12.65 -5.05
CA ASP A 113 -8.29 -11.92 -4.01
C ASP A 113 -8.86 -12.85 -2.92
N LYS A 114 -9.39 -14.02 -3.28
CA LYS A 114 -10.02 -14.92 -2.30
C LYS A 114 -8.96 -15.46 -1.34
N LEU A 115 -7.84 -15.93 -1.87
CA LEU A 115 -6.75 -16.46 -1.05
C LEU A 115 -6.05 -15.34 -0.28
N ARG A 116 -5.82 -14.19 -0.92
CA ARG A 116 -5.19 -13.01 -0.32
C ARG A 116 -5.89 -12.62 0.98
N TYR A 117 -7.19 -12.33 0.93
CA TYR A 117 -7.89 -11.87 2.12
C TYR A 117 -8.08 -12.98 3.17
N ALA A 118 -8.22 -14.24 2.75
CA ALA A 118 -8.24 -15.37 3.70
C ALA A 118 -6.91 -15.54 4.46
N VAL A 119 -5.78 -15.23 3.83
CA VAL A 119 -4.47 -15.24 4.51
C VAL A 119 -4.32 -13.98 5.36
N LEU A 120 -4.65 -12.79 4.83
CA LEU A 120 -4.55 -11.52 5.55
C LEU A 120 -5.35 -11.51 6.86
N ASP A 121 -6.51 -12.16 6.89
CA ASP A 121 -7.31 -12.35 8.10
C ASP A 121 -6.52 -12.97 9.26
N LYS A 122 -5.56 -13.87 8.96
CA LYS A 122 -4.70 -14.50 9.97
C LYS A 122 -3.69 -13.54 10.57
N PHE A 123 -3.51 -12.37 9.97
CA PHE A 123 -2.60 -11.31 10.42
C PHE A 123 -3.33 -10.11 11.04
N GLY A 124 -4.65 -10.19 11.20
CA GLY A 124 -5.43 -9.09 11.79
C GLY A 124 -5.27 -7.80 10.99
N TRP A 125 -5.33 -7.90 9.66
CA TRP A 125 -5.28 -6.73 8.79
C TRP A 125 -6.49 -5.82 9.00
N THR A 126 -6.29 -4.52 8.86
CA THR A 126 -7.33 -3.49 9.02
C THR A 126 -7.54 -2.66 7.77
N LEU A 127 -6.51 -2.55 6.92
CA LEU A 127 -6.55 -1.75 5.70
C LEU A 127 -5.59 -2.33 4.67
N GLU A 128 -6.03 -2.38 3.42
CA GLU A 128 -5.16 -2.55 2.25
C GLU A 128 -5.35 -1.32 1.36
N LEU A 129 -4.23 -0.75 0.92
CA LEU A 129 -4.16 0.34 -0.04
C LEU A 129 -3.44 -0.16 -1.30
N ALA A 130 -4.06 0.03 -2.45
CA ALA A 130 -3.43 -0.13 -3.75
C ALA A 130 -3.62 1.16 -4.55
N ILE A 131 -2.66 2.07 -4.46
CA ILE A 131 -2.69 3.38 -5.10
C ILE A 131 -1.77 3.36 -6.32
N PRO A 132 -2.29 3.57 -7.54
CA PRO A 132 -1.46 3.66 -8.74
C PRO A 132 -0.60 4.93 -8.68
N GLY A 133 0.58 4.89 -9.29
CA GLY A 133 1.40 6.10 -9.46
C GLY A 133 0.82 7.05 -10.52
N PRO A 134 1.20 8.35 -10.53
CA PRO A 134 0.63 9.38 -11.40
C PRO A 134 0.79 9.11 -12.91
N ALA A 135 1.78 8.32 -13.30
CA ALA A 135 1.99 7.90 -14.68
C ALA A 135 0.98 6.85 -15.16
N SER A 136 0.14 6.35 -14.25
CA SER A 136 -0.92 5.38 -14.49
C SER A 136 -2.25 6.01 -14.08
N SER A 137 -3.00 6.54 -15.05
CA SER A 137 -4.41 6.86 -14.83
C SER A 137 -5.12 5.58 -14.36
N GLY A 138 -5.71 5.60 -13.17
CA GLY A 138 -6.16 4.35 -12.57
C GLY A 138 -7.03 4.52 -11.35
N TRP A 139 -7.74 3.45 -11.03
CA TRP A 139 -8.53 3.33 -9.82
C TRP A 139 -7.62 2.95 -8.67
N GLY A 140 -7.52 3.84 -7.68
CA GLY A 140 -6.94 3.50 -6.38
C GLY A 140 -7.94 2.66 -5.61
N GLN A 141 -7.49 1.55 -5.02
CA GLN A 141 -8.34 0.66 -4.25
C GLN A 141 -8.00 0.79 -2.76
N ILE A 142 -9.04 0.98 -1.94
CA ILE A 142 -8.95 0.96 -0.49
C ILE A 142 -9.88 -0.15 0.02
N THR A 143 -9.29 -1.19 0.60
CA THR A 143 -10.01 -2.39 1.06
C THR A 143 -9.89 -2.52 2.58
N SER A 144 -10.95 -2.96 3.26
CA SER A 144 -10.91 -3.20 4.71
C SER A 144 -11.93 -4.27 5.12
N PRO A 145 -11.64 -5.10 6.14
CA PRO A 145 -12.66 -5.95 6.77
C PRO A 145 -13.56 -5.15 7.73
N VAL A 146 -13.25 -3.88 8.00
CA VAL A 146 -13.95 -3.02 8.97
C VAL A 146 -14.85 -2.03 8.23
N SER A 147 -16.15 -2.32 8.15
CA SER A 147 -17.13 -1.50 7.40
C SER A 147 -17.10 -0.02 7.80
N THR A 148 -17.01 0.26 9.11
CA THR A 148 -17.02 1.62 9.65
C THR A 148 -15.80 2.44 9.23
N LEU A 149 -14.68 1.79 8.90
CA LEU A 149 -13.50 2.46 8.36
C LEU A 149 -13.82 2.96 6.94
N ILE A 150 -14.39 2.10 6.09
CA ILE A 150 -14.80 2.48 4.72
C ILE A 150 -15.89 3.55 4.73
N ASP A 151 -16.85 3.50 5.66
CA ASP A 151 -17.90 4.52 5.78
C ASP A 151 -17.32 5.91 6.09
N LYS A 152 -16.27 5.98 6.94
CA LYS A 152 -15.55 7.23 7.23
C LYS A 152 -14.79 7.75 6.02
N ILE A 153 -14.15 6.86 5.26
CA ILE A 153 -13.43 7.22 4.03
C ILE A 153 -14.40 7.72 2.97
N GLU A 154 -15.51 7.02 2.75
CA GLU A 154 -16.58 7.44 1.84
C GLU A 154 -17.13 8.82 2.22
N SER A 155 -17.33 9.06 3.52
CA SER A 155 -17.74 10.38 4.02
C SER A 155 -16.69 11.45 3.74
N ARG A 156 -15.39 11.13 3.85
CA ARG A 156 -14.30 12.06 3.52
C ARG A 156 -14.28 12.40 2.02
N ILE A 157 -14.50 11.40 1.15
CA ILE A 157 -14.55 11.56 -0.31
C ILE A 157 -15.72 12.45 -0.73
N LYS A 158 -16.92 12.23 -0.18
CA LYS A 158 -18.11 13.04 -0.48
C LYS A 158 -17.95 14.52 -0.13
N ASN A 159 -17.07 14.83 0.82
CA ASN A 159 -16.78 16.19 1.29
C ASN A 159 -15.41 16.70 0.81
N TYR A 160 -14.83 16.05 -0.21
CA TYR A 160 -13.56 16.47 -0.76
C TYR A 160 -13.71 17.78 -1.56
N PRO A 161 -12.84 18.78 -1.33
CA PRO A 161 -12.96 20.11 -1.96
C PRO A 161 -12.80 20.12 -3.49
#